data_AF-A0A2L2XCP8-F1
#
_entry.id   AF-A0A2L2XCP8-F1
#
_cell.length_a   1.000
_cell.length_b   1.000
_cell.length_c   1.000
_cell.angle_alpha   90.00
_cell.angle_beta   90.00
_cell.angle_gamma   90.00
#
_symmetry.space_group_name_H-M   'P 1'
#
loop_
_entity.id
_entity.type
_entity.pdbx_description
1 polymer ?
#
loop_
_entity_poly.entity_id
_entity_poly.type
_entity_poly.pdbx_seq_one_letter_code
_entity_poly.pdbx_strand_id
1 'polypeptide(L)'
;MSCFNNYEDGFCLDASTSYAMAPLSGLDVNLSQHKFNEVPNRIYSLNPNAKIIYILRNPIERTYSGYWHNVRTGREKRTFEEAIKNTTFYLDVSNYIGQIKIWLKYYSFDHFLFVIFEDLKKNPQWVADECFKFLGINSVLVELDSPKNKSYELSWMGKRINNIVSKICIYQPKVVKFKKYSVLLNKIIKVNKEKTMPQMDPKEKLFLQNYFYEKNIELEKLIGKKLRWQ
;
A
#
# COMPACT_ATOMS: atom_id res chain seq x y z
N MET A 1 -1.82 -24.05 -6.11
CA MET A 1 -0.57 -24.00 -5.30
C MET A 1 0.48 -25.03 -5.77
N SER A 2 0.22 -25.85 -6.80
CA SER A 2 1.13 -26.88 -7.33
C SER A 2 2.35 -26.37 -8.13
N CYS A 3 2.59 -25.06 -8.17
CA CYS A 3 3.62 -24.46 -9.02
C CYS A 3 4.97 -24.24 -8.29
N PHE A 4 5.03 -24.50 -6.98
CA PHE A 4 6.26 -24.39 -6.18
C PHE A 4 6.69 -25.78 -5.72
N ASN A 5 7.90 -26.20 -6.08
CA ASN A 5 8.53 -27.38 -5.47
C ASN A 5 8.76 -27.08 -3.98
N ASN A 6 8.45 -28.02 -3.08
CA ASN A 6 8.55 -27.88 -1.62
C ASN A 6 7.70 -26.73 -1.03
N TYR A 7 6.47 -26.52 -1.52
CA TYR A 7 5.58 -25.50 -0.95
C TYR A 7 5.28 -25.72 0.55
N GLU A 8 5.44 -26.94 1.06
CA GLU A 8 5.28 -27.24 2.49
C GLU A 8 6.36 -26.57 3.36
N ASP A 9 7.52 -26.24 2.78
CA ASP A 9 8.63 -25.55 3.44
C ASP A 9 8.66 -24.04 3.14
N GLY A 10 7.78 -23.55 2.26
CA GLY A 10 7.79 -22.18 1.76
C GLY A 10 6.66 -21.31 2.33
N PHE A 11 7.01 -20.25 3.06
CA PHE A 11 6.03 -19.26 3.52
C PHE A 11 5.83 -18.17 2.46
N CYS A 12 4.62 -18.07 1.90
CA CYS A 12 4.21 -16.90 1.13
C CYS A 12 3.76 -15.80 2.11
N LEU A 13 4.52 -14.71 2.17
CA LEU A 13 4.19 -13.54 2.97
C LEU A 13 3.64 -12.45 2.05
N ASP A 14 2.38 -12.08 2.24
CA ASP A 14 1.87 -10.81 1.74
C ASP A 14 2.33 -9.69 2.68
N ALA A 15 2.98 -8.68 2.10
CA ALA A 15 3.41 -7.49 2.81
C ALA A 15 2.75 -6.24 2.21
N SER A 16 1.76 -5.69 2.92
CA SER A 16 1.27 -4.35 2.63
C SER A 16 2.34 -3.31 2.96
N THR A 17 2.44 -2.31 2.10
CA THR A 17 3.26 -1.12 2.35
C THR A 17 2.95 -0.45 3.70
N SER A 18 1.73 -0.62 4.25
CA SER A 18 1.32 -0.03 5.53
C SER A 18 1.99 -0.65 6.78
N TYR A 19 2.48 -1.88 6.70
CA TYR A 19 3.14 -2.58 7.82
C TYR A 19 4.53 -3.14 7.46
N ALA A 20 5.06 -2.75 6.32
CA ALA A 20 6.43 -3.03 5.90
C ALA A 20 7.28 -1.76 5.70
N MET A 21 6.70 -0.57 5.97
CA MET A 21 7.40 0.71 5.83
C MET A 21 8.13 1.11 7.10
N ALA A 22 9.33 1.66 6.92
CA ALA A 22 10.04 2.34 7.99
C ALA A 22 9.70 3.84 8.01
N PRO A 23 9.54 4.48 9.18
CA PRO A 23 9.64 5.94 9.27
C PRO A 23 10.98 6.45 8.71
N LEU A 24 10.92 7.43 7.82
CA LEU A 24 12.08 8.04 7.15
C LEU A 24 12.28 9.52 7.52
N SER A 25 11.17 10.24 7.72
CA SER A 25 11.16 11.70 7.88
C SER A 25 11.61 12.21 9.26
N GLY A 26 12.01 11.31 10.17
CA GLY A 26 12.52 11.67 11.50
C GLY A 26 11.48 12.34 12.43
N LEU A 27 10.23 12.51 11.97
CA LEU A 27 9.12 12.94 12.80
C LEU A 27 8.88 11.87 13.87
N ASP A 28 8.92 12.28 15.13
CA ASP A 28 8.88 11.41 16.30
C ASP A 28 7.57 10.60 16.31
N VAL A 29 7.66 9.36 15.84
CA VAL A 29 6.53 8.43 15.78
C VAL A 29 6.48 7.64 17.06
N ASN A 30 5.28 7.53 17.64
CA ASN A 30 4.93 6.57 18.68
C ASN A 30 5.75 5.26 18.52
N LEU A 31 6.43 4.84 19.60
CA LEU A 31 7.36 3.70 19.70
C LEU A 31 6.93 2.43 18.95
N SER A 32 5.61 2.23 18.77
CA SER A 32 5.02 1.17 17.95
C SER A 32 5.55 1.09 16.51
N GLN A 33 5.93 2.20 15.86
CA GLN A 33 6.36 2.19 14.45
C GLN A 33 7.83 1.81 14.26
N HIS A 34 8.68 1.91 15.30
CA HIS A 34 10.07 1.42 15.21
C HIS A 34 10.14 -0.07 14.91
N LYS A 35 9.11 -0.85 15.27
CA LYS A 35 9.02 -2.27 14.93
C LYS A 35 9.04 -2.55 13.43
N PHE A 36 8.73 -1.56 12.59
CA PHE A 36 8.73 -1.71 11.15
C PHE A 36 10.10 -1.48 10.50
N ASN A 37 11.03 -0.77 11.16
CA ASN A 37 12.42 -0.62 10.68
C ASN A 37 13.13 -1.97 10.56
N GLU A 38 12.74 -2.92 11.41
CA GLU A 38 13.34 -4.25 11.49
C GLU A 38 12.69 -5.27 10.54
N VAL A 39 11.72 -4.87 9.71
CA VAL A 39 11.04 -5.83 8.81
C VAL A 39 12.03 -6.50 7.86
N PRO A 40 12.93 -5.79 7.16
CA PRO A 40 13.92 -6.43 6.29
C PRO A 40 14.84 -7.39 7.06
N ASN A 41 15.30 -6.99 8.25
CA ASN A 41 16.14 -7.81 9.12
C ASN A 41 15.45 -9.12 9.55
N ARG A 42 14.18 -9.03 9.96
CA ARG A 42 13.38 -10.20 10.36
C ARG A 42 13.18 -11.16 9.21
N ILE A 43 12.87 -10.65 8.01
CA ILE A 43 12.68 -11.50 6.83
C ILE A 43 14.01 -12.13 6.43
N TYR A 44 15.12 -11.38 6.47
CA TYR A 44 16.46 -11.89 6.20
C TYR A 44 16.87 -12.99 7.18
N SER A 45 16.60 -12.79 8.48
CA SER A 45 16.87 -13.77 9.52
C SER A 45 16.08 -15.07 9.35
N LEU A 46 14.87 -15.00 8.77
CA LEU A 46 14.04 -16.16 8.48
C LEU A 46 14.42 -16.85 7.16
N ASN A 47 14.68 -16.05 6.12
CA ASN A 47 15.06 -16.53 4.80
C ASN A 47 15.98 -15.52 4.08
N PRO A 48 17.31 -15.73 4.12
CA PRO A 48 18.26 -14.86 3.42
C PRO A 48 18.16 -14.98 1.90
N ASN A 49 17.51 -16.04 1.38
CA ASN A 49 17.29 -16.27 -0.05
C ASN A 49 15.91 -15.81 -0.53
N ALA A 50 15.18 -15.02 0.27
CA ALA A 50 13.86 -14.54 -0.10
C ALA A 50 13.91 -13.68 -1.37
N LYS A 51 12.93 -13.89 -2.26
CA LYS A 51 12.69 -13.07 -3.45
C LYS A 51 11.63 -12.01 -3.14
N ILE A 52 11.87 -10.77 -3.55
CA ILE A 52 11.06 -9.61 -3.19
C ILE A 52 10.46 -9.00 -4.46
N ILE A 53 9.15 -9.11 -4.63
CA ILE A 53 8.42 -8.42 -5.71
C ILE A 53 7.88 -7.10 -5.15
N TYR A 54 8.38 -5.98 -5.66
CA TYR A 54 8.01 -4.64 -5.21
C TYR A 54 7.18 -3.93 -6.27
N ILE A 55 5.90 -3.70 -5.98
CA ILE A 55 4.99 -2.97 -6.88
C ILE A 55 5.07 -1.47 -6.59
N LEU A 56 5.57 -0.71 -7.54
CA LEU A 56 5.68 0.73 -7.50
C LEU A 56 4.50 1.38 -8.23
N ARG A 57 3.95 2.46 -7.67
CA ARG A 57 2.86 3.26 -8.27
C ARG A 57 3.25 4.73 -8.20
N ASN A 58 2.72 5.58 -9.09
CA ASN A 58 2.85 7.02 -8.96
C ASN A 58 2.67 7.49 -7.49
N PRO A 59 3.73 8.02 -6.84
CA PRO A 59 3.71 8.31 -5.40
C PRO A 59 2.73 9.44 -5.06
N ILE A 60 2.46 10.36 -5.99
CA ILE A 60 1.47 11.44 -5.83
C ILE A 60 0.07 10.83 -5.68
N GLU A 61 -0.33 10.02 -6.67
CA GLU A 61 -1.64 9.37 -6.63
C GLU A 61 -1.78 8.39 -5.47
N ARG A 62 -0.70 7.66 -5.16
CA ARG A 62 -0.69 6.67 -4.08
C ARG A 62 -0.80 7.35 -2.71
N THR A 63 -0.13 8.48 -2.49
CA THR A 63 -0.23 9.27 -1.26
C THR A 63 -1.66 9.74 -1.06
N TYR A 64 -2.23 10.38 -2.08
CA TYR A 64 -3.57 10.94 -2.03
C TYR A 64 -4.67 9.88 -1.89
N SER A 65 -4.52 8.76 -2.62
CA SER A 65 -5.38 7.59 -2.47
C SER A 65 -5.28 6.97 -1.07
N GLY A 66 -4.11 6.99 -0.44
CA GLY A 66 -3.90 6.53 0.94
C GLY A 66 -4.62 7.39 1.95
N TYR A 67 -4.53 8.72 1.82
CA TYR A 67 -5.29 9.68 2.63
C TYR A 67 -6.80 9.43 2.54
N TRP A 68 -7.37 9.38 1.33
CA TRP A 68 -8.80 9.17 1.15
C TRP A 68 -9.28 7.80 1.62
N HIS A 69 -8.41 6.77 1.58
CA HIS A 69 -8.71 5.50 2.23
C HIS A 69 -8.89 5.65 3.74
N ASN A 70 -8.00 6.40 4.40
CA ASN A 70 -8.07 6.63 5.84
C ASN A 70 -9.24 7.54 6.22
N VAL A 71 -9.54 8.58 5.44
CA VAL A 71 -10.73 9.43 5.63
C VAL A 71 -12.01 8.59 5.52
N ARG A 72 -12.14 7.78 4.46
CA ARG A 72 -13.30 6.91 4.27
C ARG A 72 -13.46 5.91 5.40
N THR A 73 -12.36 5.36 5.91
CA THR A 73 -12.40 4.38 7.01
C THR A 73 -12.50 5.02 8.39
N GLY A 74 -12.56 6.36 8.47
CA GLY A 74 -12.69 7.11 9.73
C GLY A 74 -11.41 7.18 10.56
N ARG A 75 -10.27 6.78 9.97
CA ARG A 75 -8.93 6.81 10.60
C ARG A 75 -8.24 8.17 10.45
N GLU A 76 -8.68 8.98 9.50
CA GLU A 76 -8.19 10.34 9.28
C GLU A 76 -9.35 11.33 9.34
N LYS A 77 -9.12 12.47 9.99
CA LYS A 77 -10.12 13.54 10.17
C LYS A 77 -9.55 14.92 9.86
N ARG A 78 -8.24 15.04 9.76
CA ARG A 78 -7.54 16.27 9.39
C ARG A 78 -7.72 16.52 7.89
N THR A 79 -7.40 17.73 7.46
CA THR A 79 -7.23 18.04 6.04
C THR A 79 -6.03 17.29 5.46
N PHE A 80 -5.93 17.20 4.13
CA PHE A 80 -4.81 16.52 3.48
C PHE A 80 -3.47 17.16 3.85
N GLU A 81 -3.39 18.50 3.82
CA GLU A 81 -2.20 19.26 4.19
C GLU A 81 -1.77 19.01 5.64
N GLU A 82 -2.70 19.07 6.59
CA GLU A 82 -2.42 18.76 7.99
C GLU A 82 -1.98 17.30 8.17
N ALA A 83 -2.62 16.38 7.45
CA ALA A 83 -2.33 14.96 7.53
C ALA A 83 -0.89 14.66 7.09
N ILE A 84 -0.47 15.12 5.90
CA ILE A 84 0.88 14.85 5.39
C ILE A 84 1.99 15.57 6.17
N LYS A 85 1.70 16.70 6.83
CA LYS A 85 2.68 17.40 7.69
C LYS A 85 2.86 16.74 9.06
N ASN A 86 1.82 16.09 9.58
CA ASN A 86 1.79 15.58 10.96
C ASN A 86 1.81 14.06 11.04
N THR A 87 2.11 13.34 9.96
CA THR A 87 2.38 11.90 10.03
C THR A 87 3.35 11.45 8.95
N THR A 88 4.25 10.55 9.34
CA THR A 88 5.15 9.82 8.45
C THR A 88 4.40 8.92 7.46
N PHE A 89 3.20 8.47 7.82
CA PHE A 89 2.49 7.39 7.12
C PHE A 89 2.11 7.70 5.67
N TYR A 90 1.88 8.96 5.30
CA TYR A 90 1.47 9.28 3.93
C TYR A 90 2.67 9.44 3.00
N LEU A 91 3.68 10.21 3.42
CA LEU A 91 4.83 10.54 2.60
C LEU A 91 5.89 9.43 2.59
N ASP A 92 6.22 8.85 3.74
CA ASP A 92 7.35 7.90 3.85
C ASP A 92 7.04 6.59 3.14
N VAL A 93 5.78 6.16 3.14
CA VAL A 93 5.37 4.92 2.47
C VAL A 93 5.42 5.08 0.94
N SER A 94 5.27 6.30 0.44
CA SER A 94 5.43 6.65 -0.97
C SER A 94 6.86 7.02 -1.35
N ASN A 95 7.75 7.18 -0.38
CA ASN A 95 9.18 7.43 -0.60
C ASN A 95 9.90 6.11 -0.87
N TYR A 96 9.69 5.55 -2.07
CA TYR A 96 10.18 4.22 -2.40
C TYR A 96 11.70 4.09 -2.31
N ILE A 97 12.47 5.10 -2.75
CA ILE A 97 13.93 5.05 -2.69
C ILE A 97 14.43 4.95 -1.25
N GLY A 98 13.84 5.71 -0.32
CA GLY A 98 14.18 5.62 1.09
C GLY A 98 13.82 4.27 1.70
N GLN A 99 12.65 3.71 1.35
CA GLN A 99 12.26 2.37 1.79
C GLN A 99 13.23 1.31 1.23
N ILE A 100 13.47 1.31 -0.09
CA ILE A 100 14.33 0.32 -0.77
C ILE A 100 15.75 0.34 -0.21
N LYS A 101 16.33 1.52 0.09
CA LYS A 101 17.65 1.64 0.71
C LYS A 101 17.78 0.90 2.05
N ILE A 102 16.70 0.75 2.81
CA ILE A 102 16.71 -0.03 4.06
C ILE A 102 16.77 -1.51 3.75
N TRP A 103 16.00 -1.97 2.77
CA TRP A 103 16.02 -3.37 2.34
C TRP A 103 17.35 -3.78 1.71
N LEU A 104 17.98 -2.89 0.95
CA LEU A 104 19.29 -3.10 0.32
C LEU A 104 20.45 -3.27 1.32
N LYS A 105 20.23 -3.02 2.62
CA LYS A 105 21.21 -3.35 3.67
C LYS A 105 21.30 -4.86 3.93
N TYR A 106 20.27 -5.62 3.55
CA TYR A 106 20.14 -7.04 3.84
C TYR A 106 20.11 -7.91 2.58
N TYR A 107 19.47 -7.41 1.51
CA TYR A 107 19.33 -8.13 0.25
C TYR A 107 20.06 -7.40 -0.87
N SER A 108 20.78 -8.14 -1.71
CA SER A 108 21.35 -7.61 -2.94
C SER A 108 20.24 -7.30 -3.95
N PHE A 109 20.56 -6.45 -4.94
CA PHE A 109 19.57 -5.91 -5.88
C PHE A 109 18.87 -7.00 -6.73
N ASP A 110 19.55 -8.12 -7.00
CA ASP A 110 19.03 -9.26 -7.75
C ASP A 110 17.93 -10.06 -7.02
N HIS A 111 17.77 -9.85 -5.71
CA HIS A 111 16.63 -10.37 -4.95
C HIS A 111 15.33 -9.57 -5.20
N PHE A 112 15.37 -8.50 -6.00
CA PHE A 112 14.21 -7.64 -6.24
C PHE A 112 13.69 -7.73 -7.67
N LEU A 113 12.36 -7.81 -7.80
CA LEU A 113 11.65 -7.51 -9.02
C LEU A 113 10.80 -6.25 -8.82
N PHE A 114 11.14 -5.18 -9.53
CA PHE A 114 10.37 -3.94 -9.53
C PHE A 114 9.29 -3.94 -10.62
N VAL A 115 8.04 -3.98 -10.18
CA VAL A 115 6.84 -3.97 -11.02
C VAL A 115 6.24 -2.57 -11.01
N ILE A 116 5.98 -2.01 -12.20
CA ILE A 116 5.26 -0.74 -12.31
C ILE A 116 3.76 -1.02 -12.34
N PHE A 117 3.00 -0.38 -11.48
CA PHE A 117 1.56 -0.61 -11.32
C PHE A 117 0.79 -0.29 -12.60
N GLU A 118 1.22 0.72 -13.33
CA GLU A 118 0.66 1.08 -14.64
C GLU A 118 0.85 -0.05 -15.67
N ASP A 119 2.01 -0.73 -15.65
CA ASP A 119 2.26 -1.90 -16.50
C ASP A 119 1.40 -3.09 -16.07
N LEU A 120 1.26 -3.32 -14.76
CA LEU A 120 0.37 -4.36 -14.22
C LEU A 120 -1.09 -4.14 -14.65
N LYS A 121 -1.56 -2.89 -14.66
CA LYS A 121 -2.91 -2.56 -15.14
C LYS A 121 -3.06 -2.75 -16.65
N LYS A 122 -2.03 -2.39 -17.42
CA LYS A 122 -2.09 -2.41 -18.88
C LYS A 122 -1.91 -3.82 -19.44
N ASN A 123 -0.95 -4.57 -18.90
CA ASN A 123 -0.52 -5.88 -19.39
C ASN A 123 -0.31 -6.86 -18.21
N PRO A 124 -1.38 -7.25 -17.50
CA PRO A 124 -1.25 -8.09 -16.31
C PRO A 124 -0.65 -9.47 -16.59
N GLN A 125 -0.94 -10.08 -17.75
CA GLN A 125 -0.32 -11.34 -18.14
C GLN A 125 1.20 -11.20 -18.26
N TRP A 126 1.67 -10.16 -18.96
CA TRP A 126 3.11 -9.91 -19.10
C TRP A 126 3.80 -9.69 -17.74
N VAL A 127 3.18 -8.91 -16.84
CA VAL A 127 3.72 -8.73 -15.49
C VAL A 127 3.76 -10.06 -14.72
N ALA A 128 2.74 -10.90 -14.87
CA ALA A 128 2.72 -12.22 -14.26
C ALA A 128 3.83 -13.12 -14.82
N ASP A 129 4.07 -13.09 -16.13
CA ASP A 129 5.16 -13.82 -16.78
C ASP A 129 6.54 -13.38 -16.25
N GLU A 130 6.76 -12.07 -16.07
CA GLU A 130 7.97 -11.54 -15.44
C GLU A 130 8.11 -12.02 -13.99
N CYS A 131 7.00 -12.09 -13.23
CA CYS A 131 7.00 -12.65 -11.88
C CYS A 131 7.33 -14.16 -11.89
N PHE A 132 6.76 -14.94 -12.81
CA PHE A 132 7.02 -16.37 -12.93
C PHE A 132 8.49 -16.64 -13.27
N LYS A 133 9.04 -15.90 -14.23
CA LYS A 133 10.46 -15.94 -14.59
C LYS A 133 11.35 -15.59 -13.41
N PHE A 134 11.04 -14.50 -12.70
CA PHE A 134 11.80 -14.08 -11.53
C PHE A 134 11.75 -15.12 -10.41
N LEU A 135 10.58 -15.72 -10.17
CA LEU A 135 10.40 -16.79 -9.18
C LEU A 135 11.05 -18.11 -9.62
N GLY A 136 11.27 -18.32 -10.92
CA GLY A 136 11.80 -19.57 -11.48
C GLY A 136 10.75 -20.66 -11.58
N ILE A 137 9.48 -20.29 -11.81
CA ILE A 137 8.36 -21.21 -11.93
C ILE A 137 7.71 -21.13 -13.32
N ASN A 138 6.94 -22.15 -13.67
CA ASN A 138 6.26 -22.22 -14.96
C ASN A 138 5.20 -21.13 -15.09
N SER A 139 5.12 -20.50 -16.28
CA SER A 139 4.07 -19.54 -16.58
C SER A 139 2.70 -20.22 -16.69
N VAL A 140 1.68 -19.50 -16.22
CA VAL A 140 0.27 -19.87 -16.36
C VAL A 140 -0.52 -18.67 -16.87
N LEU A 141 -1.62 -18.95 -17.58
CA LEU A 141 -2.55 -17.91 -17.99
C LEU A 141 -3.26 -17.33 -16.77
N VAL A 142 -3.29 -16.00 -16.69
CA VAL A 142 -3.94 -15.26 -15.62
C VAL A 142 -5.37 -14.93 -16.02
N GLU A 143 -6.32 -15.52 -15.30
CA GLU A 143 -7.72 -15.13 -15.41
C GLU A 143 -7.98 -13.85 -14.61
N LEU A 144 -8.41 -12.80 -15.31
CA LEU A 144 -8.70 -11.51 -14.68
C LEU A 144 -10.17 -11.45 -14.27
N ASP A 145 -10.39 -11.50 -12.97
CA ASP A 145 -11.66 -11.11 -12.36
C ASP A 145 -11.94 -9.61 -12.62
N SER A 146 -13.23 -9.26 -12.65
CA SER A 146 -13.65 -7.86 -12.68
C SER A 146 -13.05 -7.07 -11.48
N PRO A 147 -12.62 -5.80 -11.67
CA PRO A 147 -12.00 -5.02 -10.61
C PRO A 147 -12.92 -4.85 -9.38
N LYS A 148 -12.57 -5.50 -8.26
CA LYS A 148 -13.35 -5.43 -7.01
C LYS A 148 -13.08 -4.15 -6.20
N ASN A 149 -11.94 -3.49 -6.43
CA ASN A 149 -11.49 -2.30 -5.71
C ASN A 149 -11.78 -1.00 -6.46
N LYS A 150 -13.05 -0.66 -6.68
CA LYS A 150 -13.42 0.69 -7.11
C LYS A 150 -13.38 1.65 -5.91
N SER A 151 -12.55 2.69 -5.95
CA SER A 151 -12.54 3.74 -4.93
C SER A 151 -13.86 4.51 -4.96
N TYR A 152 -14.53 4.61 -3.81
CA TYR A 152 -15.79 5.33 -3.61
C TYR A 152 -15.65 6.30 -2.44
N GLU A 153 -16.40 7.40 -2.45
CA GLU A 153 -16.60 8.21 -1.25
C GLU A 153 -17.79 7.71 -0.43
N LEU A 154 -17.76 7.99 0.87
CA LEU A 154 -18.95 7.85 1.71
C LEU A 154 -19.64 9.22 1.79
N SER A 155 -20.97 9.23 1.61
CA SER A 155 -21.77 10.43 1.86
C SER A 155 -21.61 10.92 3.31
N TRP A 156 -22.04 12.16 3.59
CA TRP A 156 -21.99 12.74 4.94
C TRP A 156 -22.63 11.83 6.01
N MET A 157 -23.75 11.18 5.67
CA MET A 157 -24.44 10.21 6.53
C MET A 157 -23.65 8.91 6.66
N GLY A 158 -23.01 8.45 5.57
CA GLY A 158 -22.09 7.31 5.59
C GLY A 158 -20.86 7.53 6.47
N LYS A 159 -20.27 8.74 6.46
CA LYS A 159 -19.14 9.14 7.33
C LYS A 159 -19.56 9.14 8.80
N ARG A 160 -20.76 9.66 9.13
CA ARG A 160 -21.31 9.63 10.50
C ARG A 160 -21.52 8.20 11.02
N ILE A 161 -22.11 7.32 10.21
CA ILE A 161 -22.34 5.92 10.58
C ILE A 161 -21.01 5.20 10.79
N ASN A 162 -20.05 5.37 9.88
CA ASN A 162 -18.75 4.71 10.00
C ASN A 162 -17.98 5.14 11.26
N ASN A 163 -18.06 6.43 11.65
CA ASN A 163 -17.48 6.93 12.90
C ASN A 163 -18.12 6.33 14.17
N ILE A 164 -19.39 5.93 14.12
CA ILE A 164 -20.07 5.27 15.24
C ILE A 164 -19.65 3.79 15.29
N VAL A 165 -19.64 3.11 14.13
CA VAL A 165 -19.27 1.69 14.03
C VAL A 165 -17.81 1.45 14.39
N SER A 166 -16.88 2.30 13.95
CA SER A 166 -15.45 2.15 14.27
C SER A 166 -15.19 2.26 15.77
N LYS A 167 -15.88 3.16 16.49
CA LYS A 167 -15.80 3.28 17.95
C LYS A 167 -16.35 2.04 18.67
N ILE A 168 -17.44 1.47 18.18
CA ILE A 168 -18.10 0.30 18.80
C ILE A 168 -17.27 -0.97 18.59
N CYS A 169 -16.74 -1.19 17.37
CA CYS A 169 -15.96 -2.39 17.04
C CYS A 169 -14.57 -2.45 17.71
N ILE A 170 -13.96 -1.29 17.99
CA ILE A 170 -12.64 -1.24 18.65
C ILE A 170 -12.76 -1.50 20.16
N TYR A 171 -13.90 -1.20 20.79
CA TYR A 171 -14.04 -1.25 22.25
C TYR A 171 -14.67 -2.53 22.83
N GLN A 172 -15.29 -3.42 22.04
CA GLN A 172 -15.85 -4.68 22.58
C GLN A 172 -15.76 -5.87 21.60
N PRO A 173 -14.71 -6.71 21.68
CA PRO A 173 -14.56 -7.88 20.80
C PRO A 173 -15.52 -9.04 21.12
N LYS A 174 -16.18 -9.04 22.30
CA LYS A 174 -16.87 -10.22 22.84
C LYS A 174 -18.35 -10.36 22.48
N VAL A 175 -18.95 -9.42 21.73
CA VAL A 175 -20.40 -9.45 21.45
C VAL A 175 -20.68 -10.05 20.07
N VAL A 176 -20.82 -11.37 20.00
CA VAL A 176 -21.14 -12.16 18.79
C VAL A 176 -22.41 -11.67 18.06
N LYS A 177 -23.35 -11.02 18.77
CA LYS A 177 -24.57 -10.43 18.18
C LYS A 177 -24.29 -9.27 17.21
N PHE A 178 -23.13 -8.60 17.27
CA PHE A 178 -22.78 -7.49 16.38
C PHE A 178 -22.45 -7.91 14.94
N LYS A 179 -22.12 -9.18 14.68
CA LYS A 179 -21.82 -9.67 13.33
C LYS A 179 -23.00 -9.52 12.37
N LYS A 180 -24.24 -9.65 12.87
CA LYS A 180 -25.46 -9.49 12.06
C LYS A 180 -25.75 -8.01 11.75
N TYR A 181 -25.50 -7.14 12.72
CA TYR A 181 -25.62 -5.69 12.56
C TYR A 181 -24.52 -5.10 11.68
N SER A 182 -23.28 -5.60 11.76
CA SER A 182 -22.18 -5.13 10.91
C SER A 182 -22.44 -5.42 9.44
N VAL A 183 -23.08 -6.56 9.09
CA VAL A 183 -23.50 -6.86 7.73
C VAL A 183 -24.57 -5.88 7.23
N LEU A 184 -25.58 -5.59 8.06
CA LEU A 184 -26.64 -4.63 7.72
C LEU A 184 -26.10 -3.20 7.58
N LEU A 185 -25.24 -2.78 8.52
CA LEU A 185 -24.55 -1.49 8.51
C LEU A 185 -23.62 -1.36 7.31
N ASN A 186 -22.86 -2.42 6.97
CA ASN A 186 -22.04 -2.44 5.76
C ASN A 186 -22.90 -2.32 4.49
N LYS A 187 -24.13 -2.84 4.50
CA LYS A 187 -25.10 -2.69 3.40
C LYS A 187 -25.62 -1.24 3.30
N ILE A 188 -25.92 -0.60 4.43
CA ILE A 188 -26.35 0.82 4.49
C ILE A 188 -25.21 1.76 4.08
N ILE A 189 -23.98 1.51 4.56
CA ILE A 189 -22.77 2.22 4.13
C ILE A 189 -22.52 2.03 2.63
N LYS A 190 -22.79 0.84 2.08
CA LYS A 190 -22.67 0.56 0.65
C LYS A 190 -23.69 1.29 -0.23
N VAL A 191 -24.90 1.54 0.28
CA VAL A 191 -25.97 2.24 -0.44
C VAL A 191 -25.75 3.76 -0.44
N ASN A 192 -25.04 4.29 0.56
CA ASN A 192 -24.73 5.71 0.73
C ASN A 192 -23.36 6.11 0.14
N LYS A 193 -23.04 5.58 -1.03
CA LYS A 193 -21.82 5.94 -1.79
C LYS A 193 -22.15 7.01 -2.82
N GLU A 194 -21.56 8.19 -2.67
CA GLU A 194 -21.46 9.14 -3.79
C GLU A 194 -20.11 8.98 -4.50
N LYS A 195 -19.96 9.70 -5.62
CA LYS A 195 -18.93 9.62 -6.67
C LYS A 195 -17.48 9.51 -6.18
N THR A 196 -16.63 9.21 -7.17
CA THR A 196 -15.15 9.12 -7.17
C THR A 196 -14.43 10.01 -6.16
N MET A 197 -13.27 9.56 -5.67
CA MET A 197 -12.38 10.34 -4.79
C MET A 197 -12.26 11.81 -5.25
N PRO A 198 -12.29 12.80 -4.34
CA PRO A 198 -12.23 14.20 -4.70
C PRO A 198 -10.99 14.50 -5.53
N GLN A 199 -11.09 15.42 -6.48
CA GLN A 199 -9.93 15.84 -7.25
C GLN A 199 -8.92 16.52 -6.32
N MET A 200 -7.64 16.22 -6.52
CA MET A 200 -6.55 16.81 -5.73
C MET A 200 -6.43 18.29 -6.05
N ASP A 201 -6.27 19.13 -5.02
CA ASP A 201 -6.03 20.56 -5.23
C ASP A 201 -4.68 20.76 -5.97
N PRO A 202 -4.59 21.68 -6.95
CA PRO A 202 -3.34 21.94 -7.67
C PRO A 202 -2.14 22.24 -6.75
N LYS A 203 -2.35 22.91 -5.61
CA LYS A 203 -1.31 23.20 -4.62
C LYS A 203 -0.83 21.94 -3.91
N GLU A 204 -1.76 21.04 -3.56
CA GLU A 204 -1.43 19.74 -2.96
C GLU A 204 -0.64 18.89 -3.96
N LYS A 205 -1.05 18.89 -5.24
CA LYS A 205 -0.33 18.20 -6.30
C LYS A 205 1.09 18.75 -6.45
N LEU A 206 1.23 20.07 -6.56
CA LEU A 206 2.54 20.72 -6.70
C LEU A 206 3.45 20.41 -5.51
N PHE A 207 2.91 20.42 -4.29
CA PHE A 207 3.66 20.02 -3.10
C PHE A 207 4.21 18.60 -3.23
N LEU A 208 3.37 17.62 -3.59
CA LEU A 208 3.81 16.22 -3.73
C LEU A 208 4.79 16.04 -4.89
N GLN A 209 4.59 16.74 -6.01
CA GLN A 209 5.52 16.76 -7.13
C GLN A 209 6.92 17.20 -6.67
N ASN A 210 7.00 18.34 -6.00
CA ASN A 210 8.26 18.86 -5.47
C ASN A 210 8.86 17.90 -4.43
N TYR A 211 8.04 17.34 -3.54
CA TYR A 211 8.52 16.43 -2.48
C TYR A 211 9.13 15.13 -3.04
N PHE A 212 8.53 14.56 -4.10
CA PHE A 212 8.97 13.29 -4.70
C PHE A 212 9.94 13.46 -5.88
N TYR A 213 10.16 14.67 -6.39
CA TYR A 213 10.94 14.90 -7.62
C TYR A 213 12.32 14.23 -7.60
N GLU A 214 13.18 14.62 -6.64
CA GLU A 214 14.54 14.07 -6.53
C GLU A 214 14.53 12.57 -6.20
N LYS A 215 13.57 12.14 -5.38
CA LYS A 215 13.39 10.74 -4.97
C LYS A 215 13.05 9.85 -6.17
N ASN A 216 12.21 10.34 -7.07
CA ASN A 216 11.83 9.64 -8.29
C ASN A 216 13.03 9.55 -9.24
N ILE A 217 13.80 10.63 -9.41
CA ILE A 217 15.03 10.60 -10.23
C ILE A 217 16.03 9.58 -9.68
N GLU A 218 16.24 9.55 -8.36
CA GLU A 218 17.12 8.58 -7.74
C GLU A 218 16.61 7.15 -7.93
N LEU A 219 15.30 6.94 -7.76
CA LEU A 219 14.67 5.64 -7.99
C LEU A 219 14.83 5.18 -9.44
N GLU A 220 14.62 6.05 -10.44
CA GLU A 220 14.81 5.73 -11.86
C GLU A 220 16.23 5.22 -12.14
N LYS A 221 17.23 5.92 -11.57
CA LYS A 221 18.64 5.53 -11.71
C LYS A 221 18.91 4.18 -11.07
N LEU A 222 18.38 3.96 -9.86
CA LEU A 222 18.56 2.71 -9.13
C LEU A 222 17.95 1.51 -9.88
N ILE A 223 16.73 1.66 -10.40
CA ILE A 223 16.01 0.54 -11.04
C ILE A 223 16.26 0.43 -12.55
N GLY A 224 16.98 1.38 -13.14
CA GLY A 224 17.24 1.42 -14.59
C GLY A 224 15.98 1.59 -15.45
N LYS A 225 14.88 2.12 -14.89
CA LYS A 225 13.60 2.32 -15.60
C LYS A 225 13.16 3.78 -15.48
N LYS A 226 12.63 4.31 -16.58
CA LYS A 226 11.98 5.63 -16.58
C LYS A 226 10.58 5.55 -15.98
N LEU A 227 10.35 6.39 -14.98
CA LEU A 227 9.12 6.51 -14.21
C LEU A 227 8.45 7.80 -14.67
N ARG A 228 7.39 7.68 -15.48
CA ARG A 228 6.64 8.82 -16.04
C ARG A 228 5.71 9.47 -14.99
N TRP A 229 6.21 9.65 -13.78
CA TRP A 229 5.49 10.26 -12.66
C TRP A 229 5.94 11.72 -12.56
N GLN A 230 5.29 12.56 -13.36
CA GLN A 230 5.42 14.02 -13.29
C GLN A 230 4.37 14.61 -12.38
#